data_AF-A0A1F5ZNQ3-F1
#
_entry.id   AF-A0A1F5ZNQ3-F1
#
_cell.length_a   1.000
_cell.length_b   1.000
_cell.length_c   1.000
_cell.angle_alpha   90.00
_cell.angle_beta   90.00
_cell.angle_gamma   90.00
#
_symmetry.space_group_name_H-M   'P 1'
#
loop_
_entity.id
_entity.type
_entity.pdbx_description
1 polymer ?
#
loop_
_entity_poly.entity_id
_entity_poly.type
_entity_poly.pdbx_seq_one_letter_code
_entity_poly.pdbx_strand_id
1 'polypeptide(L)'
;MITIKIDPVTKRKAQAVAKKMGLSLSVLVKGYLAQVIRTKTAVFTDEIPNKYMIKALEESRKDVKEGFVSPSFKTAKEAIEWLKKPRKKYVNGLWR
;
A
#
# COMPACT_ATOMS: atom_id res chain seq x y z
N MET A 1 -20.27 -24.88 7.51
CA MET A 1 -20.10 -24.38 8.89
C MET A 1 -18.63 -24.07 9.09
N ILE A 2 -18.28 -22.88 9.60
CA ILE A 2 -16.90 -22.50 9.90
C ILE A 2 -16.76 -22.44 11.43
N THR A 3 -15.86 -23.23 11.99
CA THR A 3 -15.51 -23.22 13.42
C THR A 3 -14.08 -22.74 13.58
N ILE A 4 -13.89 -21.61 14.24
CA ILE A 4 -12.58 -20.99 14.45
C ILE A 4 -12.34 -20.86 15.95
N LYS A 5 -11.18 -21.32 16.40
CA LYS A 5 -10.71 -21.04 17.77
C LYS A 5 -10.20 -19.60 17.81
N ILE A 6 -10.82 -18.80 18.67
CA ILE A 6 -10.51 -17.39 18.90
C ILE A 6 -10.65 -17.13 20.39
N ASP A 7 -9.79 -16.28 20.95
CA ASP A 7 -9.91 -15.94 22.36
C ASP A 7 -11.20 -15.13 22.63
N PRO A 8 -11.77 -15.22 23.85
CA PRO A 8 -13.02 -14.55 24.17
C PRO A 8 -12.96 -13.03 24.04
N VAL A 9 -11.80 -12.42 24.27
CA VAL A 9 -11.62 -10.96 24.26
C VAL A 9 -11.69 -10.45 22.82
N THR A 10 -10.94 -11.06 21.90
CA THR A 10 -10.97 -10.71 20.47
C THR A 10 -12.35 -10.93 19.88
N LYS A 11 -13.03 -12.03 20.23
CA LYS A 11 -14.42 -12.28 19.77
C LYS A 11 -15.37 -11.18 20.22
N ARG A 12 -15.32 -10.76 21.50
CA ARG A 12 -16.16 -9.67 22.02
C ARG A 12 -15.87 -8.34 21.33
N LYS A 13 -14.59 -8.01 21.12
CA LYS A 13 -14.19 -6.80 20.40
C LYS A 13 -14.72 -6.78 18.97
N ALA A 14 -14.56 -7.89 18.23
CA ALA A 14 -15.06 -8.01 16.86
C ALA A 14 -16.59 -7.90 16.79
N GLN A 15 -17.31 -8.50 17.74
CA GLN A 15 -18.78 -8.36 17.85
C GLN A 15 -19.21 -6.91 18.10
N ALA A 16 -18.49 -6.19 18.97
CA ALA A 16 -18.79 -4.79 19.27
C ALA A 16 -18.59 -3.90 18.03
N VAL A 17 -17.51 -4.12 17.26
CA VAL A 17 -17.26 -3.41 16.00
C VAL A 17 -18.36 -3.72 14.98
N ALA A 18 -18.71 -4.99 14.78
CA ALA A 18 -19.79 -5.38 13.87
C ALA A 18 -21.13 -4.72 14.26
N LYS A 19 -21.46 -4.71 15.56
CA LYS A 19 -22.69 -4.10 16.07
C LYS A 19 -22.73 -2.59 15.84
N LYS A 20 -21.60 -1.88 16.00
CA LYS A 20 -21.51 -0.46 15.66
C LYS A 20 -21.80 -0.18 14.18
N MET A 21 -21.54 -1.14 13.31
CA MET A 21 -21.83 -1.07 11.88
C MET A 21 -23.23 -1.59 11.52
N GLY A 22 -24.07 -1.95 12.50
CA GLY A 22 -25.39 -2.54 12.26
C GLY A 22 -25.36 -3.99 11.76
N LEU A 23 -24.23 -4.69 11.92
CA LEU A 23 -24.01 -6.05 11.41
C LEU A 23 -23.85 -7.06 12.55
N SER A 24 -24.20 -8.31 12.28
CA SER A 24 -23.74 -9.42 13.12
C SER A 24 -22.32 -9.82 12.74
N LEU A 25 -21.58 -10.42 13.69
CA LEU A 25 -20.24 -10.94 13.41
C LEU A 25 -20.25 -11.95 12.24
N SER A 26 -21.29 -12.79 12.13
CA SER A 26 -21.41 -13.75 11.03
C SER A 26 -21.59 -13.08 9.67
N VAL A 27 -22.35 -12.00 9.59
CA VAL A 27 -22.52 -11.23 8.35
C VAL A 27 -21.21 -10.56 7.96
N LEU A 28 -20.49 -9.98 8.93
CA LEU A 28 -19.18 -9.37 8.71
C LEU A 28 -18.17 -10.38 8.13
N VAL A 29 -18.06 -11.58 8.73
CA VAL A 29 -17.16 -12.64 8.25
C VAL A 29 -17.55 -13.11 6.85
N LYS A 30 -18.85 -13.31 6.57
CA LYS A 30 -19.33 -13.66 5.23
C LYS A 30 -18.98 -12.60 4.19
N GLY A 31 -19.20 -11.32 4.53
CA GLY A 31 -18.87 -10.19 3.66
C GLY A 31 -17.38 -10.11 3.34
N TYR A 32 -16.53 -10.30 4.36
CA TYR A 32 -15.08 -10.33 4.17
C TYR A 32 -14.64 -11.48 3.25
N LEU A 33 -15.18 -12.69 3.44
CA LEU A 33 -14.88 -13.82 2.56
C LEU A 33 -15.31 -13.56 1.11
N ALA A 34 -16.49 -12.97 0.91
CA ALA A 34 -16.96 -12.59 -0.43
C ALA A 34 -16.05 -11.52 -1.06
N GLN A 35 -15.58 -10.56 -0.27
CA GLN A 35 -14.62 -9.55 -0.73
C GLN A 35 -13.30 -10.21 -1.16
N VAL A 36 -12.72 -11.08 -0.33
CA VAL A 36 -11.48 -11.80 -0.66
C VAL A 36 -11.63 -12.64 -1.94
N ILE A 37 -12.77 -13.30 -2.13
CA ILE A 37 -13.05 -14.07 -3.36
C ILE A 37 -13.08 -13.16 -4.59
N ARG A 38 -13.68 -11.96 -4.46
CA ARG A 38 -13.84 -10.99 -5.55
C ARG A 38 -12.53 -10.28 -5.90
N THR A 39 -11.78 -9.84 -4.89
CA THR A 39 -10.54 -9.07 -5.09
C THR A 39 -9.31 -9.95 -5.26
N LYS A 40 -9.38 -11.23 -4.88
CA LYS A 40 -8.22 -12.12 -4.76
C LYS A 40 -7.13 -11.53 -3.85
N THR A 41 -7.51 -10.69 -2.89
CA THR A 41 -6.59 -10.01 -1.99
C THR A 41 -7.22 -9.91 -0.60
N ALA A 42 -6.43 -10.19 0.43
CA ALA A 42 -6.78 -9.97 1.82
C ALA A 42 -6.02 -8.75 2.33
N VAL A 43 -6.75 -7.71 2.75
CA VAL A 43 -6.17 -6.50 3.32
C VAL A 43 -6.33 -6.55 4.83
N PHE A 44 -5.22 -6.40 5.54
CA PHE A 44 -5.17 -6.28 6.99
C PHE A 44 -4.53 -4.92 7.29
N THR A 45 -5.34 -3.87 7.33
CA THR A 45 -4.83 -2.50 7.47
C THR A 45 -4.30 -2.25 8.89
N ASP A 46 -2.99 -2.15 9.00
CA ASP A 46 -2.25 -1.04 9.61
C ASP A 46 -0.85 -1.08 8.98
N GLU A 47 -0.75 -0.64 7.72
CA GLU A 47 0.53 -0.64 6.99
C GLU A 47 1.42 0.47 7.56
N ILE A 48 2.04 0.21 8.71
CA ILE A 48 3.15 1.00 9.20
C ILE A 48 4.31 0.76 8.21
N PRO A 49 4.77 1.79 7.47
CA PRO A 49 5.86 1.62 6.54
C PRO A 49 7.07 1.05 7.28
N ASN A 50 7.66 -0.02 6.76
CA ASN A 50 8.88 -0.57 7.36
C ASN A 50 10.03 0.46 7.27
N LYS A 51 11.10 0.26 8.04
CA LYS A 51 12.25 1.18 8.07
C LYS A 51 12.82 1.49 6.67
N TYR A 52 12.77 0.53 5.76
CA TYR A 52 13.21 0.72 4.38
C TYR A 52 12.30 1.70 3.63
N MET A 53 10.99 1.51 3.72
CA MET A 53 10.00 2.39 3.08
C MET A 53 10.06 3.81 3.65
N ILE A 54 10.22 3.97 4.97
CA ILE A 54 10.39 5.29 5.59
C ILE A 54 11.61 6.00 5.00
N LYS A 55 12.76 5.32 4.95
CA LYS A 55 14.00 5.88 4.37
C LYS A 55 13.84 6.21 2.88
N ALA A 56 13.22 5.33 2.10
CA ALA A 56 12.97 5.57 0.67
C ALA A 56 12.09 6.81 0.45
N LEU A 57 11.08 7.04 1.30
CA LEU A 57 10.25 8.24 1.26
C LEU A 57 11.02 9.50 1.66
N GLU A 58 11.91 9.42 2.65
CA GLU A 58 12.78 10.53 3.04
C GLU A 58 13.78 10.90 1.93
N GLU A 59 14.42 9.91 1.31
CA GLU A 59 15.32 10.08 0.17
C GLU A 59 14.58 10.70 -1.01
N SER A 60 13.40 10.16 -1.36
CA SER A 60 12.55 10.72 -2.42
C SER A 60 12.20 12.19 -2.17
N ARG A 61 11.88 12.58 -0.93
CA ARG A 61 11.60 13.99 -0.60
C ARG A 61 12.82 14.90 -0.78
N LYS A 62 14.03 14.41 -0.50
CA LYS A 62 15.28 15.16 -0.73
C LYS A 62 15.56 15.28 -2.23
N ASP A 63 15.45 14.17 -2.96
CA ASP A 63 15.67 14.13 -4.40
C ASP A 63 14.71 15.09 -5.14
N VAL A 64 13.44 15.19 -4.72
CA VAL A 64 12.49 16.17 -5.26
C VAL A 64 12.95 17.61 -5.02
N LYS A 65 13.41 17.94 -3.79
CA LYS A 65 13.89 19.29 -3.46
C LYS A 65 15.15 19.67 -4.22
N GLU A 66 16.05 18.72 -4.40
CA GLU A 66 17.36 18.91 -5.05
C GLU A 66 17.30 18.75 -6.57
N GLY A 67 16.14 18.38 -7.13
CA GLY A 67 15.97 18.19 -8.57
C GLY A 67 16.58 16.89 -9.11
N PHE A 68 16.85 15.90 -8.25
CA PHE A 68 17.18 14.52 -8.61
C PHE A 68 15.93 13.72 -9.01
N VAL A 69 15.05 14.34 -9.78
CA VAL A 69 13.85 13.72 -10.35
C VAL A 69 13.99 13.56 -11.86
N SER A 70 13.20 12.65 -12.42
CA SER A 70 13.17 12.47 -13.87
C SER A 70 12.73 13.77 -14.56
N PRO A 71 13.23 14.07 -15.77
CA PRO A 71 12.68 15.14 -16.58
C PRO A 71 11.21 14.84 -16.94
N SER A 72 10.50 15.86 -17.42
CA SER A 72 9.19 15.66 -18.01
C SER A 72 9.31 14.97 -19.38
N PHE A 73 8.43 14.03 -19.66
CA PHE A 73 8.42 13.26 -20.91
C PHE A 73 7.14 13.54 -21.69
N LYS A 74 7.23 13.63 -23.02
CA LYS A 74 6.05 13.77 -23.90
C LYS A 74 5.45 12.42 -24.27
N THR A 75 6.25 11.34 -24.18
CA THR A 75 5.83 10.00 -24.54
C THR A 75 6.31 8.96 -23.53
N ALA A 76 5.59 7.84 -23.43
CA ALA A 76 6.02 6.70 -22.61
C ALA A 76 7.37 6.11 -23.08
N LYS A 77 7.66 6.19 -24.39
CA LYS A 77 8.92 5.71 -24.97
C LYS A 77 10.11 6.51 -24.44
N GLU A 78 10.01 7.84 -24.37
CA GLU A 78 11.03 8.71 -23.78
C GLU A 78 11.29 8.38 -22.31
N ALA A 79 10.22 8.17 -21.54
CA ALA A 79 10.33 7.81 -20.12
C ALA A 79 11.06 6.46 -19.93
N ILE A 80 10.72 5.45 -20.73
CA ILE A 80 11.35 4.14 -20.70
C ILE A 80 12.82 4.22 -21.15
N GLU A 81 13.12 5.01 -22.17
CA GLU A 81 14.49 5.20 -22.66
C GLU A 81 15.35 5.86 -21.59
N TRP A 82 14.85 6.91 -20.93
CA TRP A 82 15.54 7.53 -19.79
C TRP A 82 15.74 6.55 -18.63
N LEU A 83 14.73 5.73 -18.30
CA LEU A 83 14.82 4.73 -17.25
C LEU A 83 15.90 3.66 -17.51
N LYS A 84 16.15 3.34 -18.80
CA LYS A 84 17.15 2.33 -19.21
C LYS A 84 18.58 2.90 -19.39
N LYS A 85 18.77 4.22 -19.36
CA LYS A 85 20.10 4.83 -19.50
C LYS A 85 20.97 4.53 -18.27
N PRO A 86 22.22 4.03 -18.43
CA PRO A 86 23.13 3.79 -17.31
C PRO A 86 23.56 5.05 -16.56
N ARG A 87 23.65 6.19 -17.27
CA ARG A 87 23.91 7.52 -16.70
C ARG A 87 22.73 8.42 -17.01
N LYS A 88 21.82 8.54 -16.04
CA LYS A 88 20.60 9.35 -16.19
C LYS A 88 20.92 10.79 -15.82
N LYS A 89 20.49 11.72 -16.67
CA LYS A 89 20.52 13.14 -16.33
C LYS A 89 19.19 13.50 -15.66
N TYR A 90 19.27 14.06 -14.48
CA TYR A 90 18.13 14.53 -13.71
C TYR A 90 17.79 15.99 -14.05
N VAL A 91 16.68 16.51 -13.51
CA VAL A 91 16.24 17.90 -13.75
C VAL A 91 17.31 18.92 -13.35
N ASN A 92 18.06 18.67 -12.28
CA ASN A 92 19.17 19.51 -11.85
C ASN A 92 20.43 19.44 -12.74
N GLY A 93 20.40 18.67 -13.84
CA GLY A 93 21.51 18.52 -14.78
C GLY A 93 22.61 17.57 -14.32
N LEU A 94 22.54 17.08 -13.08
CA LEU A 94 23.50 16.13 -12.50
C LEU A 94 23.11 14.69 -12.84
N TRP A 95 24.04 13.76 -12.60
CA TRP A 95 23.86 12.32 -12.77
C TRP A 95 24.16 11.59 -11.46
N ARG A 96 23.42 10.53 -11.20
CA ARG A 96 23.52 9.66 -10.02
C ARG A 96 23.35 8.21 -10.45
#